data_AF-A0A378IY26-F1
#
_entry.id   AF-A0A378IY26-F1
#
_cell.length_a   1.000
_cell.length_b   1.000
_cell.length_c   1.000
_cell.angle_alpha   90.00
_cell.angle_beta   90.00
_cell.angle_gamma   90.00
#
_symmetry.space_group_name_H-M   'P 1'
#
loop_
_entity.id
_entity.type
_entity.pdbx_description
1 polymer ?
#
loop_
_entity_poly.entity_id
_entity_poly.type
_entity_poly.pdbx_seq_one_letter_code
_entity_poly.pdbx_strand_id
1 'polypeptide(L)'
;MPTLSVTSTPGFFTRQLGSLAKPIVKTSSEPAFVNVGGTGDCGFRSIAACLIDDYLFKRNLVNQQILERLLARYFEYFPHPQPFGRTARDRLESMTRSPLAIAECTRRLAYVLRQIAVDELCAHPEKYRGAFASFEDNDQHANEDREATPERMRQETTWIDESAIAALANALKLPIEVHVVTKNKELPMRLQYNASSDATPEVVMQLQNGHYIPRVSQPARFMNISEQQKNMGPLQPVTQSVQDPPLSEILAKIAAEDQRLLEEFENTVNQLTASVIAGEVTKEELLEIYVKGMAKSDYLQGRVKYVGLEHGNQRFFEAIESAKPGAKIKAVRLGSDSHDKQVVNELVHAIARAISIGQLDPGVVFAKIEHDEDFRMAMPALK
;
A
#
# COMPACT_ATOMS: atom_id res chain seq x y z
N MET A 1 -80.67 -16.93 48.83
CA MET A 1 -79.60 -16.00 49.24
C MET A 1 -79.19 -15.20 48.01
N PRO A 2 -79.40 -13.88 48.00
CA PRO A 2 -79.43 -13.08 46.78
C PRO A 2 -78.04 -12.68 46.27
N THR A 3 -78.04 -12.37 44.98
CA THR A 3 -77.00 -11.93 44.06
C THR A 3 -76.31 -10.62 44.43
N LEU A 4 -74.99 -10.52 44.17
CA LEU A 4 -74.32 -9.27 43.85
C LEU A 4 -73.55 -9.40 42.54
N SER A 5 -73.84 -8.46 41.64
CA SER A 5 -73.42 -8.35 40.26
C SER A 5 -72.04 -7.71 40.10
N VAL A 6 -71.33 -8.19 39.08
CA VAL A 6 -70.06 -7.69 38.57
C VAL A 6 -70.23 -6.32 37.90
N THR A 7 -69.38 -5.37 38.25
CA THR A 7 -68.94 -4.31 37.33
C THR A 7 -67.41 -4.22 37.39
N SER A 8 -66.78 -4.46 36.25
CA SER A 8 -65.34 -4.49 36.04
C SER A 8 -64.71 -3.11 36.17
N THR A 9 -63.73 -2.97 37.05
CA THR A 9 -62.76 -1.87 37.01
C THR A 9 -61.73 -2.16 35.90
N PRO A 10 -61.48 -1.23 34.96
CA PRO A 10 -60.51 -1.47 33.91
C PRO A 10 -59.07 -1.34 34.44
N GLY A 11 -58.30 -2.42 34.21
CA GLY A 11 -56.86 -2.50 33.95
C GLY A 11 -55.91 -1.44 34.52
N PHE A 12 -55.08 -1.89 35.46
CA PHE A 12 -53.87 -1.23 35.94
C PHE A 12 -52.70 -1.32 34.92
N PHE A 13 -52.95 -0.93 33.66
CA PHE A 13 -51.92 -0.78 32.62
C PHE A 13 -52.21 0.47 31.82
N THR A 14 -51.47 1.55 32.06
CA THR A 14 -51.32 2.60 31.06
C THR A 14 -50.00 3.35 31.22
N ARG A 15 -49.23 3.33 30.13
CA ARG A 15 -48.05 4.16 29.79
C ARG A 15 -46.75 3.93 30.56
N GLN A 16 -46.04 2.85 30.22
CA GLN A 16 -44.60 2.97 30.03
C GLN A 16 -44.35 3.46 28.59
N LEU A 17 -43.88 4.70 28.47
CA LEU A 17 -43.17 5.13 27.26
C LEU A 17 -42.04 4.12 27.01
N GLY A 18 -42.10 3.45 25.88
CA GLY A 18 -40.97 2.68 25.37
C GLY A 18 -39.81 3.62 25.06
N SER A 19 -38.98 3.92 26.06
CA SER A 19 -37.58 4.21 25.78
C SER A 19 -36.92 2.86 25.54
N LEU A 20 -36.79 2.47 24.28
CA LEU A 20 -35.74 1.55 23.87
C LEU A 20 -34.42 2.24 24.22
N ALA A 21 -33.98 2.05 25.46
CA ALA A 21 -32.64 2.38 25.88
C ALA A 21 -31.72 1.54 25.00
N LYS A 22 -31.18 2.17 23.96
CA LYS A 22 -30.03 1.62 23.23
C LYS A 22 -29.01 1.23 24.30
N PRO A 23 -28.44 0.02 24.27
CA PRO A 23 -27.38 -0.32 25.20
C PRO A 23 -26.34 0.79 25.09
N ILE A 24 -26.07 1.46 26.21
CA ILE A 24 -24.93 2.37 26.31
C ILE A 24 -23.73 1.46 26.20
N VAL A 25 -23.28 1.26 24.96
CA VAL A 25 -21.98 0.68 24.67
C VAL A 25 -21.00 1.58 25.40
N LYS A 26 -20.40 1.06 26.48
CA LYS A 26 -19.22 1.68 27.06
C LYS A 26 -18.27 1.87 25.89
N THR A 27 -18.05 3.11 25.49
CA THR A 27 -17.07 3.45 24.47
C THR A 27 -15.73 3.02 25.05
N SER A 28 -15.23 1.86 24.65
CA SER A 28 -13.84 1.53 24.90
C SER A 28 -13.03 2.66 24.26
N SER A 29 -12.22 3.35 25.05
CA SER A 29 -11.29 4.38 24.55
C SER A 29 -10.08 3.73 23.86
N GLU A 30 -10.20 2.44 23.52
CA GLU A 30 -9.13 1.67 22.91
C GLU A 30 -9.22 1.84 21.39
N PRO A 31 -8.07 2.04 20.72
CA PRO A 31 -8.05 2.13 19.26
C PRO A 31 -8.64 0.88 18.62
N ALA A 32 -9.60 1.05 17.72
CA ALA A 32 -10.28 -0.06 17.05
C ALA A 32 -10.34 0.13 15.53
N PHE A 33 -10.54 -0.97 14.81
CA PHE A 33 -10.78 -0.97 13.38
C PHE A 33 -12.26 -0.67 13.09
N VAL A 34 -12.54 0.39 12.32
CA VAL A 34 -13.91 0.86 12.06
C VAL A 34 -14.15 1.01 10.57
N ASN A 35 -15.16 0.32 10.03
CA ASN A 35 -15.47 0.40 8.61
C ASN A 35 -16.05 1.77 8.22
N VAL A 36 -15.31 2.53 7.43
CA VAL A 36 -15.69 3.86 6.93
C VAL A 36 -16.35 3.83 5.54
N GLY A 37 -16.63 2.64 5.00
CA GLY A 37 -17.24 2.46 3.68
C GLY A 37 -16.30 2.74 2.52
N GLY A 38 -16.87 2.84 1.32
CA GLY A 38 -16.14 3.05 0.06
C GLY A 38 -16.39 1.95 -0.96
N THR A 39 -16.51 2.33 -2.22
CA THR A 39 -16.73 1.44 -3.37
C THR A 39 -15.70 1.81 -4.43
N GLY A 40 -14.53 1.17 -4.37
CA GLY A 40 -13.36 1.52 -5.17
C GLY A 40 -12.39 2.48 -4.49
N ASP A 41 -12.80 3.22 -3.45
CA ASP A 41 -11.98 4.22 -2.74
C ASP A 41 -11.77 3.94 -1.23
N CYS A 42 -12.07 2.73 -0.76
CA CYS A 42 -12.01 2.39 0.67
C CYS A 42 -10.59 2.53 1.26
N GLY A 43 -9.54 2.30 0.48
CA GLY A 43 -8.15 2.57 0.88
C GLY A 43 -7.93 4.05 1.21
N PHE A 44 -8.31 4.96 0.30
CA PHE A 44 -8.19 6.41 0.52
C PHE A 44 -9.07 6.92 1.65
N ARG A 45 -10.29 6.38 1.81
CA ARG A 45 -11.16 6.71 2.97
C ARG A 45 -10.54 6.26 4.28
N SER A 46 -9.91 5.10 4.30
CA SER A 46 -9.20 4.59 5.48
C SER A 46 -8.06 5.53 5.87
N ILE A 47 -7.21 5.90 4.91
CA ILE A 47 -6.09 6.82 5.15
C ILE A 47 -6.61 8.20 5.61
N ALA A 48 -7.64 8.73 4.96
CA ALA A 48 -8.28 9.99 5.36
C ALA A 48 -8.81 9.95 6.81
N ALA A 49 -9.47 8.85 7.20
CA ALA A 49 -9.98 8.69 8.55
C ALA A 49 -8.87 8.60 9.59
N CYS A 50 -7.78 7.88 9.30
CA CYS A 50 -6.59 7.82 10.17
C CYS A 50 -5.93 9.20 10.33
N LEU A 51 -5.79 9.95 9.24
CA LEU A 51 -5.24 11.31 9.29
C LEU A 51 -6.12 12.25 10.13
N ILE A 52 -7.44 12.22 9.93
CA ILE A 52 -8.38 13.02 10.72
C ILE A 52 -8.27 12.65 12.22
N ASP A 53 -8.22 11.36 12.53
CA ASP A 53 -8.05 10.88 13.90
C ASP A 53 -6.72 11.35 14.53
N ASP A 54 -5.61 11.24 13.79
CA ASP A 54 -4.28 11.64 14.25
C ASP A 54 -4.18 13.14 14.53
N TYR A 55 -4.59 13.97 13.56
CA TYR A 55 -4.53 15.43 13.70
C TYR A 55 -5.44 15.94 14.82
N LEU A 56 -6.64 15.40 14.97
CA LEU A 56 -7.58 15.90 15.97
C LEU A 56 -7.28 15.36 17.38
N PHE A 57 -6.92 14.09 17.52
CA PHE A 57 -6.94 13.41 18.83
C PHE A 57 -5.57 12.99 19.35
N LYS A 58 -4.62 12.65 18.48
CA LYS A 58 -3.27 12.23 18.90
C LYS A 58 -2.29 13.39 19.06
N ARG A 59 -2.65 14.58 18.54
CA ARG A 59 -1.87 15.83 18.65
C ARG A 59 -0.45 15.69 18.08
N ASN A 60 -0.27 14.86 17.07
CA ASN A 60 1.01 14.71 16.41
C ASN A 60 1.33 16.00 15.61
N LEU A 61 2.28 16.80 16.12
CA LEU A 61 2.68 18.08 15.51
C LEU A 61 3.61 17.90 14.31
N VAL A 62 4.18 16.70 14.15
CA VAL A 62 5.16 16.37 13.10
C VAL A 62 4.56 16.52 11.69
N ASN A 63 3.25 16.34 11.57
CA ASN A 63 2.56 16.29 10.28
C ASN A 63 1.82 17.59 9.89
N GLN A 64 2.03 18.70 10.59
CA GLN A 64 1.31 19.95 10.27
C GLN A 64 1.54 20.43 8.84
N GLN A 65 2.75 20.28 8.30
CA GLN A 65 3.05 20.63 6.91
C GLN A 65 2.28 19.75 5.91
N ILE A 66 2.09 18.47 6.22
CA ILE A 66 1.28 17.56 5.40
C ILE A 66 -0.18 18.02 5.44
N LEU A 67 -0.71 18.33 6.62
CA LEU A 67 -2.07 18.84 6.77
C LEU A 67 -2.29 20.13 5.98
N GLU A 68 -1.34 21.07 6.03
CA GLU A 68 -1.42 22.32 5.27
C GLU A 68 -1.49 22.08 3.76
N ARG A 69 -0.64 21.21 3.22
CA ARG A 69 -0.66 20.84 1.79
C ARG A 69 -1.96 20.13 1.41
N LEU A 70 -2.44 19.21 2.25
CA LEU A 70 -3.69 18.49 2.02
C LEU A 70 -4.89 19.44 2.03
N LEU A 71 -4.95 20.37 2.98
CA LEU A 71 -6.03 21.35 3.05
C LEU A 71 -5.97 22.36 1.91
N ALA A 72 -4.78 22.77 1.47
CA ALA A 72 -4.64 23.62 0.29
C ALA A 72 -5.27 22.95 -0.94
N ARG A 73 -4.87 21.70 -1.26
CA ARG A 73 -5.48 20.92 -2.35
C ARG A 73 -6.98 20.66 -2.12
N TYR A 74 -7.39 20.41 -0.88
CA TYR A 74 -8.81 20.26 -0.55
C TYR A 74 -9.63 21.46 -0.99
N PHE A 75 -9.18 22.68 -0.70
CA PHE A 75 -9.93 23.89 -1.05
C PHE A 75 -9.88 24.23 -2.54
N GLU A 76 -8.88 23.72 -3.27
CA GLU A 76 -8.86 23.81 -4.73
C GLU A 76 -9.96 22.96 -5.37
N TYR A 77 -10.19 21.73 -4.88
CA TYR A 77 -11.24 20.84 -5.39
C TYR A 77 -12.63 21.13 -4.81
N PHE A 78 -12.70 21.57 -3.55
CA PHE A 78 -13.95 21.81 -2.84
C PHE A 78 -13.91 23.19 -2.17
N PRO A 79 -14.10 24.28 -2.93
CA PRO A 79 -14.15 25.63 -2.37
C PRO A 79 -15.20 25.70 -1.27
N HIS A 80 -14.77 25.99 -0.05
CA HIS A 80 -15.65 26.13 1.10
C HIS A 80 -15.71 27.61 1.49
N PRO A 81 -16.90 28.16 1.82
CA PRO A 81 -16.99 29.48 2.41
C PRO A 81 -16.27 29.47 3.77
N GLN A 82 -15.04 29.97 3.77
CA GLN A 82 -14.11 30.19 4.90
C GLN A 82 -14.23 29.20 6.08
N PRO A 83 -13.41 28.12 6.12
CA PRO A 83 -13.28 27.35 7.35
C PRO A 83 -12.79 28.27 8.49
N PHE A 84 -13.47 28.22 9.64
CA PHE A 84 -13.04 28.97 10.82
C PHE A 84 -11.73 28.37 11.36
N GLY A 85 -10.70 29.19 11.54
CA GLY A 85 -9.44 28.72 12.14
C GLY A 85 -8.20 29.43 11.60
N ARG A 86 -7.25 29.74 12.50
CA ARG A 86 -5.97 30.36 12.12
C ARG A 86 -4.98 29.31 11.62
N THR A 87 -4.99 28.13 12.24
CA THR A 87 -4.12 27.02 11.86
C THR A 87 -4.85 26.00 10.97
N ALA A 88 -4.09 25.17 10.25
CA ALA A 88 -4.64 24.07 9.46
C ALA A 88 -5.46 23.09 10.32
N ARG A 89 -5.01 22.82 11.54
CA ARG A 89 -5.73 22.01 12.52
C ARG A 89 -7.09 22.62 12.89
N ASP A 90 -7.13 23.92 13.19
CA ASP A 90 -8.38 24.60 13.55
C ASP A 90 -9.41 24.51 12.41
N ARG A 91 -8.94 24.66 11.17
CA ARG A 91 -9.77 24.52 9.98
C ARG A 91 -10.31 23.10 9.84
N LEU A 92 -9.47 22.08 10.04
CA LEU A 92 -9.89 20.68 10.03
C LEU A 92 -10.91 20.40 11.15
N GLU A 93 -10.68 20.91 12.36
CA GLU A 93 -11.61 20.78 13.49
C GLU A 93 -12.95 21.45 13.17
N SER A 94 -12.94 22.64 12.55
CA SER A 94 -14.15 23.31 12.09
C SER A 94 -14.92 22.50 11.04
N MET A 95 -14.22 21.83 10.14
CA MET A 95 -14.81 20.98 9.09
C MET A 95 -15.33 19.64 9.62
N THR A 96 -14.99 19.26 10.85
CA THR A 96 -15.30 17.94 11.44
C THR A 96 -16.14 18.04 12.72
N ARG A 97 -16.83 19.16 12.93
CA ARG A 97 -17.60 19.44 14.17
C ARG A 97 -18.78 18.50 14.42
N SER A 98 -19.39 17.95 13.38
CA SER A 98 -20.51 17.03 13.49
C SER A 98 -20.18 15.67 12.86
N PRO A 99 -20.85 14.57 13.27
CA PRO A 99 -20.64 13.27 12.64
C PRO A 99 -20.84 13.29 11.11
N LEU A 100 -21.86 14.01 10.64
CA LEU A 100 -22.10 14.19 9.21
C LEU A 100 -20.95 14.93 8.52
N ALA A 101 -20.41 15.97 9.17
CA ALA A 101 -19.28 16.74 8.66
C ALA A 101 -17.99 15.90 8.64
N ILE A 102 -17.77 15.01 9.62
CA ILE A 102 -16.66 14.03 9.60
C ILE A 102 -16.81 13.10 8.40
N ALA A 103 -18.01 12.57 8.16
CA ALA A 103 -18.28 11.68 7.03
C ALA A 103 -18.02 12.37 5.68
N GLU A 104 -18.47 13.61 5.53
CA GLU A 104 -18.26 14.42 4.33
C GLU A 104 -16.78 14.80 4.14
N CYS A 105 -16.11 15.24 5.22
CA CYS A 105 -14.70 15.57 5.22
C CYS A 105 -13.85 14.35 4.85
N THR A 106 -14.14 13.17 5.42
CA THR A 106 -13.46 11.91 5.09
C THR A 106 -13.59 11.58 3.62
N ARG A 107 -14.79 11.69 3.04
CA ARG A 107 -15.04 11.38 1.63
C ARG A 107 -14.33 12.36 0.69
N ARG A 108 -14.42 13.66 0.97
CA ARG A 108 -13.76 14.70 0.15
C ARG A 108 -12.24 14.64 0.27
N LEU A 109 -11.71 14.37 1.47
CA LEU A 109 -10.27 14.19 1.66
C LEU A 109 -9.76 12.93 0.95
N ALA A 110 -10.53 11.83 0.95
CA ALA A 110 -10.21 10.63 0.19
C ALA A 110 -10.09 10.93 -1.32
N TYR A 111 -10.95 11.78 -1.87
CA TYR A 111 -10.83 12.24 -3.26
C TYR A 111 -9.51 12.99 -3.50
N VAL A 112 -9.14 13.92 -2.62
CA VAL A 112 -7.87 14.66 -2.73
C VAL A 112 -6.66 13.72 -2.65
N LEU A 113 -6.67 12.76 -1.72
CA LEU A 113 -5.63 11.75 -1.58
C LEU A 113 -5.51 10.89 -2.84
N ARG A 114 -6.64 10.53 -3.46
CA ARG A 114 -6.66 9.83 -4.76
C ARG A 114 -5.99 10.67 -5.85
N GLN A 115 -6.27 11.96 -5.94
CA GLN A 115 -5.61 12.83 -6.94
C GLN A 115 -4.09 12.87 -6.73
N ILE A 116 -3.63 13.02 -5.47
CA ILE A 116 -2.21 13.00 -5.14
C ILE A 116 -1.55 11.67 -5.54
N ALA A 117 -2.22 10.54 -5.28
CA ALA A 117 -1.71 9.23 -5.66
C ALA A 117 -1.59 9.09 -7.18
N VAL A 118 -2.61 9.50 -7.93
CA VAL A 118 -2.57 9.42 -9.41
C VAL A 118 -1.50 10.34 -10.00
N ASP A 119 -1.29 11.54 -9.41
CA ASP A 119 -0.20 12.42 -9.82
C ASP A 119 1.17 11.73 -9.67
N GLU A 120 1.40 11.04 -8.55
CA GLU A 120 2.64 10.27 -8.31
C GLU A 120 2.77 9.08 -9.28
N LEU A 121 1.67 8.35 -9.53
CA LEU A 121 1.64 7.25 -10.50
C LEU A 121 2.01 7.73 -11.91
N CYS A 122 1.55 8.92 -12.31
CA CYS A 122 1.86 9.50 -13.61
C CYS A 122 3.29 10.08 -13.69
N ALA A 123 3.82 10.57 -12.56
CA ALA A 123 5.17 11.12 -12.49
C ALA A 123 6.25 10.03 -12.48
N HIS A 124 5.98 8.90 -11.84
CA HIS A 124 6.91 7.78 -11.65
C HIS A 124 6.30 6.42 -12.01
N PRO A 125 5.73 6.24 -13.22
CA PRO A 125 5.01 5.03 -13.60
C PRO A 125 5.86 3.75 -13.47
N GLU A 126 7.17 3.86 -13.68
CA GLU A 126 8.14 2.79 -13.58
C GLU A 126 8.21 2.14 -12.18
N LYS A 127 7.86 2.87 -11.12
CA LYS A 127 7.84 2.35 -9.74
C LYS A 127 6.54 1.62 -9.39
N TYR A 128 5.48 1.86 -10.17
CA TYR A 128 4.10 1.49 -9.86
C TYR A 128 3.43 0.71 -10.98
N ARG A 129 4.17 -0.17 -11.65
CA ARG A 129 3.67 -0.95 -12.78
C ARG A 129 2.37 -1.72 -12.50
N GLY A 130 2.16 -2.16 -11.25
CA GLY A 130 0.97 -2.90 -10.82
C GLY A 130 -0.32 -2.10 -11.00
N ALA A 131 -0.24 -0.77 -10.95
CA ALA A 131 -1.38 0.11 -11.21
C ALA A 131 -1.88 0.04 -12.66
N PHE A 132 -0.98 -0.23 -13.61
CA PHE A 132 -1.25 -0.18 -15.05
C PHE A 132 -1.29 -1.57 -15.72
N ALA A 133 -0.90 -2.62 -15.00
CA ALA A 133 -0.98 -3.98 -15.49
C ALA A 133 -2.45 -4.42 -15.59
N SER A 134 -2.86 -4.89 -16.78
CA SER A 134 -4.15 -5.56 -16.94
C SER A 134 -4.17 -6.79 -16.04
N PHE A 135 -5.05 -6.79 -15.03
CA PHE A 135 -5.29 -7.95 -14.16
C PHE A 135 -5.95 -9.08 -14.98
N GLU A 136 -5.19 -9.78 -15.82
CA GLU A 136 -5.71 -10.93 -16.57
C GLU A 136 -5.88 -12.16 -15.68
N ASP A 137 -5.20 -12.24 -14.52
CA ASP A 137 -4.87 -13.57 -13.99
C ASP A 137 -5.46 -14.00 -12.65
N ASN A 138 -6.29 -13.24 -11.91
CA ASN A 138 -6.72 -13.76 -10.59
C ASN A 138 -8.05 -13.36 -9.93
N ASP A 139 -9.01 -12.70 -10.57
CA ASP A 139 -10.29 -12.46 -9.87
C ASP A 139 -11.53 -12.47 -10.76
N GLN A 140 -12.66 -12.86 -10.15
CA GLN A 140 -14.02 -13.07 -10.68
C GLN A 140 -14.68 -11.80 -11.29
N HIS A 141 -13.87 -10.81 -11.65
CA HIS A 141 -14.25 -9.52 -12.24
C HIS A 141 -13.62 -9.29 -13.62
N ALA A 142 -12.98 -10.31 -14.22
CA ALA A 142 -12.36 -10.33 -15.55
C ALA A 142 -13.27 -10.06 -16.76
N ASN A 143 -14.50 -9.56 -16.56
CA ASN A 143 -15.47 -9.35 -17.64
C ASN A 143 -15.50 -7.93 -18.21
N GLU A 144 -14.61 -7.04 -17.79
CA GLU A 144 -14.51 -5.74 -18.43
C GLU A 144 -13.03 -5.45 -18.67
N ASP A 145 -12.64 -5.43 -19.95
CA ASP A 145 -11.41 -4.85 -20.48
C ASP A 145 -11.30 -3.39 -20.01
N ARG A 146 -10.92 -3.19 -18.75
CA ARG A 146 -10.82 -1.89 -18.12
C ARG A 146 -9.36 -1.52 -18.10
N GLU A 147 -8.90 -1.00 -19.24
CA GLU A 147 -7.68 -0.21 -19.28
C GLU A 147 -7.72 0.81 -18.13
N ALA A 148 -6.77 0.67 -17.21
CA ALA A 148 -6.61 1.55 -16.07
C ALA A 148 -5.92 2.84 -16.54
N THR A 149 -6.66 3.68 -17.28
CA THR A 149 -6.16 5.00 -17.70
C THR A 149 -6.08 5.93 -16.49
N PRO A 150 -5.11 6.88 -16.45
CA PRO A 150 -5.02 7.88 -15.38
C PRO A 150 -6.34 8.60 -15.11
N GLU A 151 -7.05 9.01 -16.17
CA GLU A 151 -8.36 9.67 -16.09
C GLU A 151 -9.39 8.83 -15.33
N ARG A 152 -9.40 7.50 -15.55
CA ARG A 152 -10.28 6.58 -14.82
C ARG A 152 -9.84 6.40 -13.38
N MET A 153 -8.53 6.29 -13.12
CA MET A 153 -8.01 6.19 -11.75
C MET A 153 -8.42 7.39 -10.88
N ARG A 154 -8.59 8.59 -11.47
CA ARG A 154 -9.06 9.78 -10.76
C ARG A 154 -10.54 9.70 -10.30
N GLN A 155 -11.36 8.80 -10.87
CA GLN A 155 -12.78 8.67 -10.55
C GLN A 155 -13.03 7.87 -9.25
N GLU A 156 -13.97 8.28 -8.40
CA GLU A 156 -14.22 7.64 -7.09
C GLU A 156 -14.61 6.15 -7.16
N THR A 157 -15.17 5.71 -8.29
CA THR A 157 -15.69 4.36 -8.52
C THR A 157 -14.62 3.36 -8.98
N THR A 158 -13.47 3.85 -9.40
CA THR A 158 -12.40 3.00 -9.91
C THR A 158 -11.68 2.35 -8.74
N TRP A 159 -11.63 1.02 -8.76
CA TRP A 159 -10.85 0.24 -7.80
C TRP A 159 -9.37 0.53 -8.03
N ILE A 160 -8.65 0.78 -6.94
CA ILE A 160 -7.21 0.97 -7.01
C ILE A 160 -6.52 0.03 -6.03
N ASP A 161 -5.44 -0.57 -6.53
CA ASP A 161 -4.65 -1.62 -5.92
C ASP A 161 -3.66 -1.07 -4.85
N GLU A 162 -2.80 -1.97 -4.37
CA GLU A 162 -1.68 -1.67 -3.47
C GLU A 162 -0.73 -0.59 -4.02
N SER A 163 -0.56 -0.50 -5.35
CA SER A 163 0.32 0.49 -5.99
C SER A 163 -0.08 1.91 -5.69
N ALA A 164 -1.37 2.23 -5.60
CA ALA A 164 -1.77 3.61 -5.26
C ALA A 164 -1.65 3.94 -3.76
N ILE A 165 -1.73 2.94 -2.88
CA ILE A 165 -1.42 3.14 -1.46
C ILE A 165 0.08 3.44 -1.31
N ALA A 166 0.93 2.69 -2.00
CA ALA A 166 2.36 2.93 -2.03
C ALA A 166 2.72 4.28 -2.67
N ALA A 167 2.06 4.65 -3.77
CA ALA A 167 2.22 5.96 -4.41
C ALA A 167 1.87 7.09 -3.45
N LEU A 168 0.75 6.98 -2.75
CA LEU A 168 0.35 7.97 -1.76
C LEU A 168 1.33 8.06 -0.58
N ALA A 169 1.81 6.92 -0.08
CA ALA A 169 2.78 6.86 1.01
C ALA A 169 4.07 7.61 0.64
N ASN A 170 4.57 7.41 -0.58
CA ASN A 170 5.77 8.08 -1.10
C ASN A 170 5.53 9.57 -1.35
N ALA A 171 4.42 9.94 -2.00
CA ALA A 171 4.09 11.32 -2.32
C ALA A 171 3.94 12.21 -1.07
N LEU A 172 3.34 11.66 -0.02
CA LEU A 172 3.15 12.37 1.25
C LEU A 172 4.31 12.18 2.24
N LYS A 173 5.27 11.30 1.92
CA LYS A 173 6.31 10.84 2.84
C LYS A 173 5.73 10.33 4.16
N LEU A 174 4.62 9.61 4.07
CA LEU A 174 3.84 9.11 5.19
C LEU A 174 4.04 7.59 5.35
N PRO A 175 4.49 7.09 6.51
CA PRO A 175 4.56 5.65 6.77
C PRO A 175 3.16 5.03 6.93
N ILE A 176 2.83 4.05 6.08
CA ILE A 176 1.53 3.37 6.07
C ILE A 176 1.72 1.87 6.32
N GLU A 177 0.98 1.31 7.27
CA GLU A 177 0.96 -0.12 7.57
C GLU A 177 -0.42 -0.74 7.29
N VAL A 178 -0.43 -1.85 6.54
CA VAL A 178 -1.64 -2.63 6.21
C VAL A 178 -1.55 -4.02 6.82
N HIS A 179 -2.51 -4.38 7.65
CA HIS A 179 -2.66 -5.73 8.21
C HIS A 179 -3.56 -6.55 7.28
N VAL A 180 -3.00 -7.56 6.62
CA VAL A 180 -3.76 -8.42 5.72
C VAL A 180 -4.37 -9.57 6.53
N VAL A 181 -5.70 -9.63 6.56
CA VAL A 181 -6.45 -10.69 7.24
C VAL A 181 -7.12 -11.59 6.21
N THR A 182 -6.50 -12.75 5.99
CA THR A 182 -7.04 -13.82 5.15
C THR A 182 -7.62 -14.94 6.02
N LYS A 183 -8.82 -15.42 5.66
CA LYS A 183 -9.39 -16.65 6.27
C LYS A 183 -8.38 -17.79 6.15
N ASN A 184 -8.18 -18.53 7.23
CA ASN A 184 -7.35 -19.75 7.32
C ASN A 184 -5.83 -19.55 7.17
N LYS A 185 -5.31 -18.32 7.31
CA LYS A 185 -3.86 -18.11 7.54
C LYS A 185 -3.63 -17.68 8.99
N GLU A 186 -2.77 -18.41 9.68
CA GLU A 186 -2.41 -18.12 11.08
C GLU A 186 -1.34 -17.02 11.20
N LEU A 187 -0.53 -16.82 10.14
CA LEU A 187 0.53 -15.83 10.13
C LEU A 187 -0.01 -14.44 9.74
N PRO A 188 0.16 -13.42 10.61
CA PRO A 188 -0.22 -12.06 10.27
C PRO A 188 0.72 -11.50 9.20
N MET A 189 0.18 -11.22 8.03
CA MET A 189 0.91 -10.50 6.98
C MET A 189 0.74 -9.00 7.20
N ARG A 190 1.87 -8.28 7.23
CA ARG A 190 1.91 -6.82 7.34
C ARG A 190 2.63 -6.26 6.14
N LEU A 191 1.96 -5.40 5.39
CA LEU A 191 2.55 -4.64 4.31
C LEU A 191 2.91 -3.27 4.86
N GLN A 192 4.13 -2.82 4.61
CA GLN A 192 4.63 -1.52 5.06
C GLN A 192 5.06 -0.70 3.84
N TYR A 193 4.53 0.51 3.75
CA TYR A 193 4.83 1.44 2.68
C TYR A 193 5.49 2.68 3.27
N ASN A 194 6.63 3.08 2.70
CA ASN A 194 7.42 4.23 3.13
C ASN A 194 7.70 4.26 4.65
N ALA A 195 7.93 3.10 5.26
CA ALA A 195 8.31 2.99 6.66
C ALA A 195 9.82 2.74 6.75
N SER A 196 10.53 3.47 7.62
CA SER A 196 11.86 3.03 8.04
C SER A 196 11.69 1.93 9.10
N SER A 197 12.65 1.03 9.23
CA SER A 197 12.62 -0.06 10.22
C SER A 197 12.34 0.40 11.66
N ASP A 198 12.69 1.64 11.99
CA ASP A 198 12.51 2.26 13.32
C ASP A 198 11.34 3.26 13.40
N ALA A 199 10.60 3.48 12.31
CA ALA A 199 9.51 4.47 12.27
C ALA A 199 8.20 3.86 12.80
N THR A 200 7.60 4.50 13.80
CA THR A 200 6.21 4.17 14.21
C THR A 200 5.25 4.50 13.07
N PRO A 201 4.40 3.55 12.64
CA PRO A 201 3.47 3.78 11.53
C PRO A 201 2.43 4.83 11.94
N GLU A 202 2.27 5.85 11.10
CA GLU A 202 1.34 6.94 11.37
C GLU A 202 -0.08 6.58 10.95
N VAL A 203 -0.19 5.79 9.88
CA VAL A 203 -1.45 5.23 9.39
C VAL A 203 -1.41 3.72 9.51
N VAL A 204 -2.41 3.16 10.20
CA VAL A 204 -2.58 1.70 10.34
C VAL A 204 -3.98 1.34 9.85
N MET A 205 -4.05 0.41 8.90
CA MET A 205 -5.30 -0.10 8.36
C MET A 205 -5.27 -1.63 8.24
N GLN A 206 -6.44 -2.23 8.06
CA GLN A 206 -6.61 -3.66 7.90
C GLN A 206 -7.29 -3.94 6.56
N LEU A 207 -6.72 -4.85 5.77
CA LEU A 207 -7.31 -5.37 4.55
C LEU A 207 -8.05 -6.67 4.88
N GLN A 208 -9.38 -6.64 4.78
CA GLN A 208 -10.24 -7.79 5.03
C GLN A 208 -11.23 -7.96 3.87
N ASN A 209 -11.22 -9.14 3.23
CA ASN A 209 -12.10 -9.46 2.10
C ASN A 209 -12.06 -8.39 0.98
N GLY A 210 -10.87 -7.88 0.64
CA GLY A 210 -10.72 -6.84 -0.40
C GLY A 210 -11.14 -5.43 0.02
N HIS A 211 -11.44 -5.21 1.31
CA HIS A 211 -11.87 -3.92 1.84
C HIS A 211 -10.90 -3.40 2.90
N TYR A 212 -10.46 -2.14 2.76
CA TYR A 212 -9.59 -1.47 3.73
C TYR A 212 -10.40 -0.86 4.87
N ILE A 213 -9.93 -1.07 6.10
CA ILE A 213 -10.56 -0.64 7.34
C ILE A 213 -9.53 0.13 8.19
N PRO A 214 -9.74 1.40 8.51
CA PRO A 214 -8.80 2.18 9.31
C PRO A 214 -8.82 1.79 10.79
N ARG A 215 -7.66 1.90 11.45
CA ARG A 215 -7.55 1.90 12.90
C ARG A 215 -7.64 3.34 13.42
N VAL A 216 -8.65 3.61 14.24
CA VAL A 216 -8.91 4.95 14.82
C VAL A 216 -8.89 4.90 16.34
N SER A 217 -8.42 5.97 16.97
CA SER A 217 -8.36 6.11 18.44
C SER A 217 -9.73 6.37 19.08
N GLN A 218 -10.66 6.99 18.34
CA GLN A 218 -12.02 7.28 18.81
C GLN A 218 -13.11 6.60 17.97
N PRO A 219 -13.33 5.27 18.09
CA PRO A 219 -14.25 4.53 17.23
C PRO A 219 -15.65 5.13 17.14
N ALA A 220 -16.18 5.62 18.26
CA ALA A 220 -17.53 6.18 18.37
C ALA A 220 -17.81 7.34 17.38
N ARG A 221 -16.78 8.09 16.97
CA ARG A 221 -16.92 9.17 16.00
C ARG A 221 -16.98 8.69 14.54
N PHE A 222 -16.45 7.50 14.27
CA PHE A 222 -16.31 6.95 12.91
C PHE A 222 -17.32 5.84 12.58
N MET A 223 -17.98 5.23 13.57
CA MET A 223 -18.87 4.07 13.38
C MET A 223 -19.98 4.29 12.33
N ASN A 224 -20.54 5.50 12.24
CA ASN A 224 -21.68 5.78 11.37
C ASN A 224 -21.28 6.39 10.01
N ILE A 225 -19.98 6.58 9.74
CA ILE A 225 -19.52 7.25 8.52
C ILE A 225 -19.98 6.51 7.26
N SER A 226 -19.88 5.17 7.26
CA SER A 226 -20.28 4.34 6.11
C SER A 226 -21.76 4.55 5.74
N GLU A 227 -22.65 4.56 6.73
CA GLU A 227 -24.09 4.79 6.51
C GLU A 227 -24.37 6.23 6.07
N GLN A 228 -23.72 7.20 6.71
CA GLN A 228 -23.89 8.62 6.38
C GLN A 228 -23.45 8.91 4.94
N GLN A 229 -22.33 8.34 4.50
CA GLN A 229 -21.81 8.54 3.16
C GLN A 229 -22.69 7.91 2.07
N LYS A 230 -23.35 6.77 2.36
CA LYS A 230 -24.32 6.16 1.42
C LYS A 230 -25.51 7.07 1.14
N ASN A 231 -25.89 7.88 2.13
CA ASN A 231 -27.01 8.82 2.02
C ASN A 231 -26.59 10.17 1.40
N MET A 232 -25.30 10.36 1.10
CA MET A 232 -24.81 11.57 0.42
C MET A 232 -24.90 11.40 -1.11
N GLY A 233 -25.24 12.48 -1.81
CA GLY A 233 -25.20 12.52 -3.27
C GLY A 233 -23.78 12.35 -3.86
N PRO A 234 -23.62 12.39 -5.19
CA PRO A 234 -22.31 12.29 -5.82
C PRO A 234 -21.38 13.44 -5.39
N LEU A 235 -20.07 13.19 -5.33
CA LEU A 235 -19.09 14.24 -5.11
C LEU A 235 -19.11 15.23 -6.29
N GLN A 236 -19.02 16.52 -5.99
CA GLN A 236 -18.95 17.59 -6.98
C GLN A 236 -17.64 18.38 -6.80
N PRO A 237 -16.49 17.80 -7.19
CA PRO A 237 -15.23 18.54 -7.21
C PRO A 237 -15.24 19.56 -8.35
N VAL A 238 -14.55 20.68 -8.16
CA VAL A 238 -14.26 21.62 -9.25
C VAL A 238 -13.37 20.90 -10.28
N THR A 239 -13.76 20.99 -11.55
CA THR A 239 -12.97 20.42 -12.65
C THR A 239 -11.62 21.13 -12.72
N GLN A 240 -10.55 20.39 -12.50
CA GLN A 240 -9.19 20.86 -12.76
C GLN A 240 -8.73 20.35 -14.13
N SER A 241 -8.05 21.19 -14.90
CA SER A 241 -7.42 20.76 -16.16
C SER A 241 -6.13 20.01 -15.82
N VAL A 242 -6.25 18.74 -15.46
CA VAL A 242 -5.08 17.88 -15.29
C VAL A 242 -4.72 17.32 -16.66
N GLN A 243 -3.50 17.60 -17.13
CA GLN A 243 -2.96 17.02 -18.35
C GLN A 243 -2.27 15.70 -17.98
N ASP A 244 -3.06 14.63 -17.94
CA ASP A 244 -2.52 13.29 -17.71
C ASP A 244 -1.77 12.81 -18.98
N PRO A 245 -0.61 12.15 -18.83
CA PRO A 245 0.08 11.57 -19.96
C PRO A 245 -0.76 10.43 -20.56
N PRO A 246 -0.71 10.21 -21.88
CA PRO A 246 -1.43 9.12 -22.50
C PRO A 246 -0.92 7.77 -21.97
N LEU A 247 -1.83 6.79 -21.83
CA LEU A 247 -1.48 5.46 -21.31
C LEU A 247 -0.34 4.80 -22.11
N SER A 248 -0.26 5.04 -23.42
CA SER A 248 0.82 4.53 -24.26
C SER A 248 2.20 5.07 -23.85
N GLU A 249 2.31 6.32 -23.40
CA GLU A 249 3.56 6.89 -22.92
C GLU A 249 3.95 6.28 -21.57
N ILE A 250 2.98 6.10 -20.67
CA ILE A 250 3.17 5.42 -19.38
C ILE A 250 3.70 4.00 -19.61
N LEU A 251 3.03 3.21 -20.45
CA LEU A 251 3.44 1.84 -20.76
C LEU A 251 4.81 1.78 -21.43
N ALA A 252 5.15 2.76 -22.28
CA ALA A 252 6.48 2.83 -22.89
C ALA A 252 7.58 3.09 -21.85
N LYS A 253 7.34 3.95 -20.86
CA LYS A 253 8.29 4.19 -19.75
C LYS A 253 8.49 2.94 -18.90
N ILE A 254 7.39 2.24 -18.57
CA ILE A 254 7.44 0.97 -17.83
C ILE A 254 8.23 -0.07 -18.63
N ALA A 255 7.93 -0.26 -19.91
CA ALA A 255 8.62 -1.22 -20.76
C ALA A 255 10.11 -0.91 -20.93
N ALA A 256 10.49 0.37 -21.02
CA ALA A 256 11.89 0.78 -21.10
C ALA A 256 12.65 0.46 -19.80
N GLU A 257 12.04 0.71 -18.63
CA GLU A 257 12.64 0.36 -17.35
C GLU A 257 12.70 -1.15 -17.14
N ASP A 258 11.65 -1.89 -17.48
CA ASP A 258 11.64 -3.36 -17.42
C ASP A 258 12.74 -3.96 -18.28
N GLN A 259 12.95 -3.43 -19.50
CA GLN A 259 14.04 -3.85 -20.36
C GLN A 259 15.41 -3.52 -19.76
N ARG A 260 15.59 -2.33 -19.16
CA ARG A 260 16.81 -1.95 -18.44
C ARG A 260 17.11 -2.92 -17.28
N LEU A 261 16.10 -3.25 -16.48
CA LEU A 261 16.22 -4.17 -15.35
C LEU A 261 16.59 -5.59 -15.81
N LEU A 262 16.03 -6.06 -16.92
CA LEU A 262 16.36 -7.37 -17.49
C LEU A 262 17.78 -7.40 -18.07
N GLU A 263 18.20 -6.35 -18.78
CA GLU A 263 19.56 -6.25 -19.31
C GLU A 263 20.59 -6.22 -18.17
N GLU A 264 20.32 -5.44 -17.12
CA GLU A 264 21.17 -5.41 -15.92
C GLU A 264 21.22 -6.77 -15.23
N PHE A 265 20.06 -7.44 -15.11
CA PHE A 265 19.97 -8.79 -14.56
C PHE A 265 20.76 -9.81 -15.37
N GLU A 266 20.55 -9.87 -16.69
CA GLU A 266 21.23 -10.81 -17.59
C GLU A 266 22.75 -10.56 -17.61
N ASN A 267 23.17 -9.30 -17.67
CA ASN A 267 24.59 -8.94 -17.62
C ASN A 267 25.23 -9.37 -16.28
N THR A 268 24.54 -9.13 -15.16
CA THR A 268 25.03 -9.50 -13.83
C THR A 268 25.07 -11.02 -13.65
N VAL A 269 24.06 -11.75 -14.14
CA VAL A 269 24.07 -13.22 -14.15
C VAL A 269 25.25 -13.72 -14.98
N ASN A 270 25.49 -13.18 -16.17
CA ASN A 270 26.59 -13.60 -17.03
C ASN A 270 27.96 -13.35 -16.37
N GLN A 271 28.15 -12.18 -15.76
CA GLN A 271 29.39 -11.85 -15.04
C GLN A 271 29.62 -12.77 -13.83
N LEU A 272 28.63 -12.92 -12.95
CA LEU A 272 28.73 -13.79 -11.77
C LEU A 272 28.92 -15.27 -12.17
N THR A 273 28.23 -15.73 -13.22
CA THR A 273 28.41 -17.09 -13.73
C THR A 273 29.82 -17.31 -14.28
N ALA A 274 30.38 -16.32 -14.99
CA ALA A 274 31.75 -16.38 -15.48
C ALA A 274 32.76 -16.47 -14.33
N SER A 275 32.62 -15.64 -13.30
CA SER A 275 33.50 -15.66 -12.12
C SER A 275 33.36 -16.96 -11.30
N VAL A 276 32.18 -17.57 -11.24
CA VAL A 276 32.00 -18.90 -10.64
C VAL A 276 32.68 -19.99 -11.46
N ILE A 277 32.57 -19.96 -12.80
CA ILE A 277 33.21 -20.94 -13.69
C ILE A 277 34.74 -20.81 -13.66
N ALA A 278 35.25 -19.58 -13.60
CA ALA A 278 36.67 -19.29 -13.47
C ALA A 278 37.24 -19.66 -12.09
N GLY A 279 36.38 -19.95 -11.10
CA GLY A 279 36.78 -20.31 -9.74
C GLY A 279 37.17 -19.11 -8.88
N GLU A 280 36.88 -17.90 -9.35
CA GLU A 280 37.13 -16.63 -8.68
C GLU A 280 36.21 -16.47 -7.46
N VAL A 281 34.99 -17.03 -7.55
CA VAL A 281 33.97 -16.94 -6.50
C VAL A 281 33.48 -18.31 -6.06
N THR A 282 33.51 -18.55 -4.75
CA THR A 282 32.99 -19.76 -4.11
C THR A 282 31.54 -19.62 -3.64
N LYS A 283 30.90 -20.75 -3.36
CA LYS A 283 29.52 -20.80 -2.82
C LYS A 283 29.41 -20.04 -1.51
N GLU A 284 30.39 -20.19 -0.62
CA GLU A 284 30.44 -19.55 0.69
C GLU A 284 30.55 -18.02 0.57
N GLU A 285 31.33 -17.53 -0.39
CA GLU A 285 31.47 -16.10 -0.67
C GLU A 285 30.19 -15.49 -1.27
N LEU A 286 29.53 -16.18 -2.21
CA LEU A 286 28.21 -15.74 -2.71
C LEU A 286 27.20 -15.66 -1.57
N LEU A 287 27.20 -16.66 -0.67
CA LEU A 287 26.30 -16.70 0.46
C LEU A 287 26.60 -15.56 1.46
N GLU A 288 27.87 -15.25 1.71
CA GLU A 288 28.27 -14.12 2.53
C GLU A 288 27.89 -12.77 1.91
N ILE A 289 28.13 -12.59 0.61
CA ILE A 289 27.75 -11.39 -0.13
C ILE A 289 26.24 -11.19 -0.03
N TYR A 290 25.47 -12.26 -0.26
CA TYR A 290 24.02 -12.21 -0.17
C TYR A 290 23.55 -11.88 1.25
N VAL A 291 24.05 -12.56 2.28
CA VAL A 291 23.62 -12.34 3.67
C VAL A 291 24.03 -10.96 4.20
N LYS A 292 25.31 -10.56 4.04
CA LYS A 292 25.81 -9.26 4.52
C LYS A 292 25.24 -8.09 3.70
N GLY A 293 25.01 -8.29 2.42
CA GLY A 293 24.43 -7.30 1.54
C GLY A 293 22.94 -7.09 1.83
N MET A 294 22.18 -8.17 2.04
CA MET A 294 20.76 -8.10 2.40
C MET A 294 20.55 -7.39 3.74
N ALA A 295 21.42 -7.58 4.74
CA ALA A 295 21.36 -6.89 6.03
C ALA A 295 21.39 -5.34 5.92
N LYS A 296 21.94 -4.81 4.82
CA LYS A 296 22.02 -3.36 4.54
C LYS A 296 21.04 -2.90 3.46
N SER A 297 20.26 -3.81 2.88
CA SER A 297 19.38 -3.51 1.76
C SER A 297 18.22 -2.58 2.15
N ASP A 298 17.82 -1.72 1.22
CA ASP A 298 16.64 -0.85 1.34
C ASP A 298 15.35 -1.63 1.63
N TYR A 299 15.30 -2.92 1.26
CA TYR A 299 14.22 -3.85 1.57
C TYR A 299 14.03 -4.06 3.08
N LEU A 300 15.13 -4.28 3.84
CA LEU A 300 15.06 -4.38 5.30
C LEU A 300 14.90 -3.02 5.99
N GLN A 301 15.26 -1.93 5.30
CA GLN A 301 15.01 -0.56 5.76
C GLN A 301 13.62 -0.04 5.37
N GLY A 302 12.77 -0.86 4.74
CA GLY A 302 11.39 -0.54 4.35
C GLY A 302 11.25 0.52 3.26
N ARG A 303 12.34 0.84 2.55
CA ARG A 303 12.36 1.72 1.37
C ARG A 303 12.20 0.90 0.11
N VAL A 304 10.98 0.46 -0.15
CA VAL A 304 10.69 -0.32 -1.35
C VAL A 304 10.76 0.60 -2.59
N LYS A 305 11.77 0.43 -3.44
CA LYS A 305 11.98 1.22 -4.68
C LYS A 305 10.91 0.95 -5.74
N TYR A 306 10.43 -0.29 -5.84
CA TYR A 306 9.39 -0.73 -6.79
C TYR A 306 8.28 -1.50 -6.07
N VAL A 307 7.02 -1.18 -6.33
CA VAL A 307 5.88 -1.91 -5.78
C VAL A 307 5.81 -3.33 -6.37
N GLY A 308 5.45 -4.31 -5.54
CA GLY A 308 5.43 -5.73 -5.85
C GLY A 308 6.63 -6.50 -5.29
N LEU A 309 7.67 -5.80 -4.80
CA LEU A 309 8.81 -6.42 -4.11
C LEU A 309 8.44 -6.97 -2.72
N GLU A 310 7.36 -6.47 -2.12
CA GLU A 310 6.77 -6.97 -0.87
C GLU A 310 6.35 -8.45 -0.95
N HIS A 311 6.11 -8.96 -2.16
CA HIS A 311 5.79 -10.37 -2.43
C HIS A 311 7.03 -11.21 -2.77
N GLY A 312 8.23 -10.60 -2.74
CA GLY A 312 9.52 -11.21 -3.00
C GLY A 312 10.09 -10.89 -4.39
N ASN A 313 11.43 -10.74 -4.44
CA ASN A 313 12.18 -10.40 -5.66
C ASN A 313 11.93 -11.39 -6.81
N GLN A 314 11.76 -12.68 -6.51
CA GLN A 314 11.50 -13.69 -7.54
C GLN A 314 10.18 -13.44 -8.27
N ARG A 315 9.09 -13.22 -7.53
CA ARG A 315 7.78 -12.93 -8.12
C ARG A 315 7.80 -11.62 -8.91
N PHE A 316 8.56 -10.65 -8.44
CA PHE A 316 8.75 -9.40 -9.16
C PHE A 316 9.40 -9.61 -10.53
N PHE A 317 10.48 -10.38 -10.63
CA PHE A 317 11.13 -10.68 -11.92
C PHE A 317 10.31 -11.63 -12.80
N GLU A 318 9.62 -12.61 -12.20
CA GLU A 318 8.73 -13.51 -12.94
C GLU A 318 7.61 -12.72 -13.63
N ALA A 319 7.03 -11.72 -12.95
CA ALA A 319 6.03 -10.83 -13.54
C ALA A 319 6.59 -9.96 -14.69
N ILE A 320 7.87 -9.56 -14.65
CA ILE A 320 8.54 -8.86 -15.77
C ILE A 320 8.73 -9.83 -16.94
N GLU A 321 9.26 -11.02 -16.66
CA GLU A 321 9.52 -12.03 -17.69
C GLU A 321 8.22 -12.48 -18.37
N SER A 322 7.12 -12.62 -17.62
CA SER A 322 5.82 -13.02 -18.17
C SER A 322 5.11 -11.94 -18.97
N ALA A 323 5.41 -10.66 -18.72
CA ALA A 323 4.82 -9.54 -19.46
C ALA A 323 5.39 -9.36 -20.88
N LYS A 324 6.45 -10.10 -21.27
CA LYS A 324 7.00 -10.06 -22.63
C LYS A 324 6.07 -10.75 -23.65
N PRO A 325 5.83 -10.16 -24.84
CA PRO A 325 5.13 -10.83 -25.93
C PRO A 325 5.85 -12.13 -26.33
N GLY A 326 5.20 -13.28 -26.13
CA GLY A 326 5.76 -14.60 -26.42
C GLY A 326 6.56 -15.24 -25.28
N ALA A 327 6.46 -14.72 -24.05
CA ALA A 327 7.02 -15.34 -22.87
C ALA A 327 6.52 -16.77 -22.70
N LYS A 328 7.42 -17.75 -22.90
CA LYS A 328 7.14 -19.14 -22.56
C LYS A 328 7.32 -19.27 -21.06
N ILE A 329 6.25 -19.60 -20.33
CA ILE A 329 6.32 -20.03 -18.93
C ILE A 329 7.43 -21.09 -18.86
N LYS A 330 8.56 -20.74 -18.27
CA LYS A 330 9.69 -21.68 -18.10
C LYS A 330 9.18 -22.77 -17.18
N ALA A 331 8.87 -23.94 -17.76
CA ALA A 331 8.55 -25.11 -16.96
C ALA A 331 9.73 -25.35 -16.00
N VAL A 332 9.46 -25.27 -14.70
CA VAL A 332 10.43 -25.60 -13.65
C VAL A 332 10.74 -27.09 -13.80
N ARG A 333 11.76 -27.40 -14.60
CA ARG A 333 12.31 -28.75 -14.67
C ARG A 333 13.21 -28.90 -13.46
N LEU A 334 12.85 -29.79 -12.54
CA LEU A 334 13.76 -30.31 -11.53
C LEU A 334 14.93 -30.97 -12.26
N GLY A 335 15.98 -30.18 -12.51
CA GLY A 335 17.18 -30.65 -13.19
C GLY A 335 17.88 -31.72 -12.37
N SER A 336 18.47 -32.71 -13.04
CA SER A 336 19.32 -33.75 -12.45
C SER A 336 20.71 -33.23 -12.05
N ASP A 337 20.81 -31.96 -11.69
CA ASP A 337 22.07 -31.30 -11.32
C ASP A 337 22.40 -31.58 -9.85
N SER A 338 23.69 -31.55 -9.50
CA SER A 338 24.09 -31.69 -8.11
C SER A 338 23.50 -30.54 -7.28
N HIS A 339 23.06 -30.85 -6.05
CA HIS A 339 22.48 -29.88 -5.12
C HIS A 339 23.34 -28.61 -4.98
N ASP A 340 24.67 -28.73 -4.98
CA ASP A 340 25.56 -27.57 -4.89
C ASP A 340 25.53 -26.68 -6.13
N LYS A 341 25.39 -27.24 -7.34
CA LYS A 341 25.23 -26.43 -8.55
C LYS A 341 23.89 -25.69 -8.57
N GLN A 342 22.83 -26.32 -8.07
CA GLN A 342 21.52 -25.68 -7.92
C GLN A 342 21.58 -24.51 -6.93
N VAL A 343 22.22 -24.70 -5.78
CA VAL A 343 22.38 -23.63 -4.78
C VAL A 343 23.21 -22.47 -5.31
N VAL A 344 24.31 -22.75 -6.02
CA VAL A 344 25.15 -21.69 -6.62
C VAL A 344 24.39 -20.92 -7.69
N ASN A 345 23.65 -21.60 -8.58
CA ASN A 345 22.82 -20.94 -9.58
C ASN A 345 21.75 -20.05 -8.91
N GLU A 346 21.03 -20.55 -7.90
CA GLU A 346 20.03 -19.74 -7.21
C GLU A 346 20.65 -18.53 -6.48
N LEU A 347 21.85 -18.66 -5.92
CA LEU A 347 22.57 -17.54 -5.30
C LEU A 347 22.98 -16.48 -6.33
N VAL A 348 23.50 -16.90 -7.49
CA VAL A 348 23.82 -15.99 -8.61
C VAL A 348 22.57 -15.24 -9.05
N HIS A 349 21.46 -15.95 -9.28
CA HIS A 349 20.19 -15.35 -9.64
C HIS A 349 19.66 -14.41 -8.54
N ALA A 350 19.77 -14.77 -7.27
CA ALA A 350 19.31 -13.93 -6.15
C ALA A 350 20.12 -12.64 -6.01
N ILE A 351 21.45 -12.72 -6.13
CA ILE A 351 22.36 -11.55 -6.09
C ILE A 351 22.11 -10.66 -7.31
N ALA A 352 22.00 -11.23 -8.51
CA ALA A 352 21.72 -10.48 -9.72
C ALA A 352 20.37 -9.75 -9.65
N ARG A 353 19.32 -10.40 -9.14
CA ARG A 353 18.03 -9.75 -8.87
C ARG A 353 18.18 -8.58 -7.91
N ALA A 354 18.92 -8.77 -6.81
CA ALA A 354 19.12 -7.77 -5.78
C ALA A 354 19.96 -6.57 -6.26
N ILE A 355 20.96 -6.78 -7.13
CA ILE A 355 21.72 -5.70 -7.78
C ILE A 355 20.80 -4.90 -8.72
N SER A 356 20.06 -5.60 -9.59
CA SER A 356 19.24 -4.97 -10.63
C SER A 356 18.15 -4.05 -10.05
N ILE A 357 17.60 -4.40 -8.89
CA ILE A 357 16.59 -3.58 -8.18
C ILE A 357 17.21 -2.57 -7.20
N GLY A 358 18.55 -2.49 -7.10
CA GLY A 358 19.28 -1.57 -6.25
C GLY A 358 19.33 -1.94 -4.76
N GLN A 359 18.99 -3.18 -4.40
CA GLN A 359 19.13 -3.69 -3.02
C GLN A 359 20.59 -4.01 -2.66
N LEU A 360 21.42 -4.29 -3.66
CA LEU A 360 22.87 -4.47 -3.52
C LEU A 360 23.61 -3.49 -4.41
N ASP A 361 24.69 -2.91 -3.89
CA ASP A 361 25.58 -2.07 -4.68
C ASP A 361 26.52 -2.97 -5.52
N PRO A 362 26.46 -2.91 -6.87
CA PRO A 362 27.33 -3.71 -7.73
C PRO A 362 28.81 -3.43 -7.45
N GLY A 363 29.18 -2.19 -7.12
CA GLY A 363 30.57 -1.84 -6.81
C GLY A 363 31.08 -2.58 -5.56
N VAL A 364 30.25 -2.75 -4.54
CA VAL A 364 30.61 -3.49 -3.32
C VAL A 364 30.64 -5.00 -3.55
N VAL A 365 29.75 -5.51 -4.41
CA VAL A 365 29.69 -6.94 -4.76
C VAL A 365 30.92 -7.34 -5.57
N PHE A 366 31.20 -6.64 -6.67
CA PHE A 366 32.33 -6.95 -7.54
C PHE A 366 33.67 -6.59 -6.91
N ALA A 367 33.78 -5.51 -6.12
CA ALA A 367 35.02 -5.22 -5.41
C ALA A 367 35.36 -6.28 -4.36
N LYS A 368 34.36 -6.92 -3.73
CA LYS A 368 34.62 -8.06 -2.82
C LYS A 368 35.12 -9.28 -3.57
N ILE A 369 34.57 -9.53 -4.76
CA ILE A 369 35.01 -10.62 -5.63
C ILE A 369 36.47 -10.38 -6.04
N GLU A 370 36.81 -9.17 -6.50
CA GLU A 370 38.17 -8.78 -6.90
C GLU A 370 39.16 -8.75 -5.72
N HIS A 371 38.76 -8.30 -4.52
CA HIS A 371 39.65 -8.26 -3.36
C HIS A 371 40.06 -9.66 -2.87
N ASP A 372 39.19 -10.65 -3.00
CA ASP A 372 39.49 -12.04 -2.66
C ASP A 372 40.32 -12.74 -3.75
N GLU A 373 40.21 -12.31 -5.01
CA GLU A 373 41.14 -12.72 -6.08
C GLU A 373 42.58 -12.27 -5.79
N ASP A 374 42.77 -11.00 -5.40
CA ASP A 374 44.09 -10.46 -5.04
C ASP A 374 44.70 -11.22 -3.85
N PHE A 375 43.88 -11.63 -2.88
CA PHE A 375 44.33 -12.42 -1.73
C PHE A 375 44.68 -13.87 -2.10
N ARG A 376 43.95 -14.48 -3.05
CA ARG A 376 44.24 -15.82 -3.58
C ARG A 376 45.46 -15.85 -4.50
N MET A 377 45.67 -14.82 -5.32
CA MET A 377 46.86 -14.67 -6.15
C MET A 377 48.12 -14.37 -5.32
N ALA A 378 47.97 -13.74 -4.15
CA ALA A 378 49.07 -13.45 -3.23
C ALA A 378 49.51 -14.65 -2.36
N MET A 379 48.77 -15.77 -2.36
CA MET A 379 49.21 -17.02 -1.71
C MET A 379 49.84 -17.97 -2.75
N PRO A 380 51.18 -18.02 -2.88
CA PRO A 380 51.80 -19.02 -3.73
C PRO A 380 51.49 -20.41 -3.15
N ALA A 381 51.04 -21.31 -4.02
CA ALA A 381 50.76 -22.70 -3.69
C ALA A 381 51.94 -23.33 -2.93
N LEU A 382 51.74 -23.57 -1.63
CA LEU A 382 52.59 -24.46 -0.85
C LEU A 382 52.35 -25.88 -1.37
N LYS A 383 53.30 -26.36 -2.18
CA LYS A 383 53.43 -27.77 -2.56
C LYS A 383 53.78 -28.64 -1.36
#